data_AF-A0A0V0GD16-F1
#
_entry.id   AF-A0A0V0GD16-F1
#
_cell.length_a   1.000
_cell.length_b   1.000
_cell.length_c   1.000
_cell.angle_alpha   90.00
_cell.angle_beta   90.00
_cell.angle_gamma   90.00
#
_symmetry.space_group_name_H-M   'P 1'
#
loop_
_entity.id
_entity.type
_entity.pdbx_description
1 polymer ?
#
loop_
_entity_poly.entity_id
_entity_poly.type
_entity_poly.pdbx_seq_one_letter_code
_entity_poly.pdbx_strand_id
1 'polypeptide(L)'
;MYSIGRLLSILPYGIMLARLEPLVNSYTTDIERLLTEPLSTQGKSALLLRIRMLGTICSSLYLGENVKADPPTLLTLRRILPVLNQVTNQHSSDPSIIQEVCNCLKSSVLSLMERSDSVLEPIVNITLACYTTQPNTAALDLTKQLFLLFGKNPGSGEIIIGLVRSISVTTMTLVMNNKASEASDVVQAYYQLSNNIVKKSPSLIHLAVDPSQLFKFATISLLLPENGT
;
A
#
# COMPACT_ATOMS: atom_id res chain seq x y z
N MET A 1 -4.85 15.98 -10.97
CA MET A 1 -5.82 14.87 -10.89
C MET A 1 -6.89 15.07 -9.85
N TYR A 2 -6.59 15.63 -8.67
CA TYR A 2 -7.58 15.79 -7.60
C TYR A 2 -8.87 16.51 -8.03
N SER A 3 -8.76 17.67 -8.68
CA SER A 3 -9.93 18.42 -9.18
C SER A 3 -10.75 17.63 -10.20
N ILE A 4 -10.08 16.82 -11.03
CA ILE A 4 -10.76 15.96 -12.01
C ILE A 4 -11.57 14.89 -11.28
N GLY A 5 -11.01 14.21 -10.27
CA GLY A 5 -11.76 13.22 -9.49
C GLY A 5 -12.97 13.82 -8.77
N ARG A 6 -12.83 15.04 -8.21
CA ARG A 6 -13.96 15.77 -7.60
C ARG A 6 -15.04 16.15 -8.62
N LEU A 7 -14.65 16.59 -9.82
CA LEU A 7 -15.58 16.90 -10.90
C LEU A 7 -16.25 15.63 -11.48
N LEU A 8 -15.53 14.51 -11.56
CA LEU A 8 -16.14 13.25 -11.98
C LEU A 8 -17.18 12.79 -10.96
N SER A 9 -16.90 12.98 -9.67
CA SER A 9 -17.78 12.54 -8.57
C SER A 9 -19.12 13.28 -8.49
N ILE A 10 -19.26 14.45 -9.12
CA ILE A 10 -20.55 15.17 -9.21
C ILE A 10 -21.40 14.72 -10.42
N LEU A 11 -20.85 13.92 -11.34
CA LEU A 11 -21.56 13.47 -12.52
C LEU A 11 -22.45 12.25 -12.21
N PRO A 12 -23.52 12.02 -13.00
CA PRO A 12 -24.25 10.76 -12.95
C PRO A 12 -23.31 9.57 -13.18
N TYR A 13 -23.52 8.48 -12.44
CA TYR A 13 -22.61 7.33 -12.40
C TYR A 13 -22.20 6.79 -13.77
N GLY A 14 -23.15 6.63 -14.70
CA GLY A 14 -22.84 6.15 -16.06
C GLY A 14 -21.90 7.10 -16.85
N ILE A 15 -22.10 8.41 -16.71
CA ILE A 15 -21.25 9.41 -17.36
C ILE A 15 -19.88 9.47 -16.68
N MET A 16 -19.85 9.37 -15.35
CA MET A 16 -18.60 9.30 -14.58
C MET A 16 -17.71 8.16 -15.09
N LEU A 17 -18.26 6.95 -15.21
CA LEU A 17 -17.50 5.78 -15.68
C LEU A 17 -17.04 5.94 -17.13
N ALA A 18 -17.91 6.39 -18.03
CA ALA A 18 -17.57 6.62 -19.44
C ALA A 18 -16.41 7.63 -19.64
N ARG A 19 -16.20 8.53 -18.67
CA ARG A 19 -15.08 9.49 -18.67
C ARG A 19 -13.86 9.00 -17.90
N LEU A 20 -14.07 8.22 -16.84
CA LEU A 20 -13.02 7.68 -15.99
C LEU A 20 -12.22 6.58 -16.70
N GLU A 21 -12.89 5.69 -17.42
CA GLU A 21 -12.23 4.53 -18.03
C GLU A 21 -11.17 4.93 -19.09
N PRO A 22 -11.44 5.80 -20.08
CA PRO A 22 -10.41 6.24 -21.02
C PRO A 22 -9.26 6.97 -20.34
N LEU A 23 -9.57 7.74 -19.28
CA LEU A 23 -8.57 8.45 -18.50
C LEU A 23 -7.61 7.46 -17.85
N VAL A 24 -8.12 6.52 -17.04
CA VAL A 24 -7.32 5.50 -16.35
C VAL A 24 -6.52 4.68 -17.36
N ASN A 25 -7.14 4.25 -18.47
CA ASN A 25 -6.48 3.49 -19.54
C ASN A 25 -5.29 4.25 -20.13
N SER A 26 -5.42 5.55 -20.38
CA SER A 26 -4.31 6.36 -20.88
C SER A 26 -3.12 6.36 -19.92
N TYR A 27 -3.35 6.45 -18.61
CA TYR A 27 -2.26 6.42 -17.62
C TYR A 27 -1.64 5.03 -17.47
N THR A 28 -2.44 3.97 -17.50
CA THR A 28 -1.91 2.59 -17.42
C THR A 28 -1.06 2.26 -18.64
N THR A 29 -1.51 2.60 -19.85
CA THR A 29 -0.75 2.38 -21.08
C THR A 29 0.52 3.24 -21.14
N ASP A 30 0.47 4.47 -20.63
CA ASP A 30 1.68 5.30 -20.50
C ASP A 30 2.71 4.67 -19.56
N ILE A 31 2.28 4.10 -18.42
CA ILE A 31 3.17 3.39 -17.51
C ILE A 31 3.75 2.15 -18.20
N GLU A 32 2.92 1.32 -18.81
CA GLU A 32 3.37 0.11 -19.52
C GLU A 32 4.41 0.44 -20.61
N ARG A 33 4.21 1.54 -21.36
CA ARG A 33 5.20 2.02 -22.33
C ARG A 33 6.49 2.50 -21.68
N LEU A 34 6.42 3.19 -20.54
CA LEU A 34 7.64 3.59 -19.81
C LEU A 34 8.43 2.37 -19.29
N LEU A 35 7.76 1.24 -19.08
CA LEU A 35 8.36 -0.02 -18.64
C LEU A 35 8.98 -0.85 -19.78
N THR A 36 8.72 -0.52 -21.06
CA THR A 36 9.32 -1.28 -22.18
C THR A 36 10.76 -0.89 -22.50
N GLU A 37 11.22 0.29 -22.06
CA GLU A 37 12.55 0.83 -22.31
C GLU A 37 13.34 0.97 -21.00
N PRO A 38 14.69 0.93 -21.03
CA PRO A 38 15.48 1.20 -19.83
C PRO A 38 15.20 2.62 -19.31
N LEU A 39 14.77 2.71 -18.05
CA LEU A 39 14.38 3.98 -17.43
C LEU A 39 15.55 4.97 -17.37
N SER A 40 15.48 6.02 -18.18
CA SER A 40 16.29 7.22 -17.99
C SER A 40 15.83 8.00 -16.74
N THR A 41 16.63 8.96 -16.26
CA THR A 41 16.25 9.85 -15.15
C THR A 41 14.92 10.57 -15.41
N GLN A 42 14.68 10.98 -16.66
CA GLN A 42 13.40 11.59 -17.07
C GLN A 42 12.27 10.55 -17.16
N GLY A 43 12.57 9.33 -17.61
CA GLY A 43 11.61 8.22 -17.61
C GLY A 43 11.14 7.87 -16.20
N LYS A 44 12.06 7.83 -15.22
CA LYS A 44 11.75 7.60 -13.81
C LYS A 44 10.85 8.69 -13.24
N SER A 45 11.14 9.96 -13.49
CA SER A 45 10.29 11.06 -12.98
C SER A 45 8.91 11.05 -13.61
N ALA A 46 8.80 10.71 -14.91
CA ALA A 46 7.52 10.51 -15.58
C ALA A 46 6.74 9.34 -14.97
N LEU A 47 7.38 8.20 -14.72
CA LEU A 47 6.77 7.02 -14.10
C LEU A 47 6.19 7.36 -12.71
N LEU A 48 7.00 7.99 -11.85
CA LEU A 48 6.57 8.43 -10.52
C LEU A 48 5.36 9.36 -10.59
N LEU A 49 5.39 10.32 -11.52
CA LEU A 49 4.27 11.24 -11.74
C LEU A 49 3.00 10.49 -12.15
N ARG A 50 3.08 9.53 -13.09
CA ARG A 50 1.91 8.76 -13.54
C ARG A 50 1.32 7.92 -12.40
N ILE A 51 2.14 7.24 -11.60
CA ILE A 51 1.70 6.47 -10.43
C ILE A 51 1.01 7.39 -9.42
N ARG A 52 1.60 8.56 -9.12
CA ARG A 52 1.00 9.55 -8.21
C ARG A 52 -0.35 10.06 -8.70
N MET A 53 -0.46 10.29 -10.01
CA MET A 53 -1.70 10.73 -10.65
C MET A 53 -2.82 9.68 -10.51
N LEU A 54 -2.49 8.39 -10.62
CA LEU A 54 -3.43 7.28 -10.34
C LEU A 54 -3.83 7.21 -8.86
N GLY A 55 -2.89 7.36 -7.92
CA GLY A 55 -3.22 7.40 -6.50
C GLY A 55 -4.15 8.57 -6.15
N THR A 56 -3.90 9.73 -6.76
CA THR A 56 -4.68 10.95 -6.55
C THR A 56 -6.10 10.84 -7.12
N ILE A 57 -6.29 10.16 -8.27
CA ILE A 57 -7.65 9.97 -8.81
C ILE A 57 -8.44 9.04 -7.88
N CYS A 58 -7.83 7.95 -7.39
CA CYS A 58 -8.51 7.01 -6.48
C CYS A 58 -8.93 7.64 -5.16
N SER A 59 -8.13 8.56 -4.59
CA SER A 59 -8.47 9.24 -3.35
C SER A 59 -9.48 10.38 -3.50
N SER A 60 -9.72 10.86 -4.73
CA SER A 60 -10.63 11.99 -5.00
C SER A 60 -11.99 11.57 -5.55
N LEU A 61 -12.13 10.31 -5.96
CA LEU A 61 -13.39 9.72 -6.41
C LEU A 61 -14.25 9.31 -5.20
N TYR A 62 -15.51 9.74 -5.21
CA TYR A 62 -16.51 9.31 -4.24
C TYR A 62 -17.83 8.98 -4.94
N LEU A 63 -18.56 8.02 -4.38
CA LEU A 63 -19.90 7.65 -4.81
C LEU A 63 -20.89 8.19 -3.79
N GLY A 64 -21.97 8.84 -4.24
CA GLY A 64 -23.04 9.27 -3.35
C GLY A 64 -23.72 8.08 -2.67
N GLU A 65 -24.18 8.28 -1.43
CA GLU A 65 -24.67 7.22 -0.51
C GLU A 65 -25.84 6.37 -1.06
N ASN A 66 -26.53 6.82 -2.12
CA ASN A 66 -27.73 6.19 -2.65
C ASN A 66 -27.52 5.29 -3.88
N VAL A 67 -26.28 5.08 -4.33
CA VAL A 67 -26.00 4.30 -5.55
C VAL A 67 -25.61 2.86 -5.20
N LYS A 68 -26.47 1.89 -5.52
CA LYS A 68 -26.19 0.45 -5.39
C LYS A 68 -25.33 -0.08 -6.56
N ALA A 69 -24.16 0.53 -6.78
CA ALA A 69 -23.21 0.10 -7.81
C ALA A 69 -21.80 -0.09 -7.23
N ASP A 70 -20.90 -0.67 -8.01
CA ASP A 70 -19.50 -0.81 -7.59
C ASP A 70 -18.86 0.59 -7.47
N PRO A 71 -18.12 0.87 -6.38
CA PRO A 71 -17.45 2.15 -6.22
C PRO A 71 -16.50 2.43 -7.40
N PRO A 72 -16.46 3.66 -7.94
CA PRO A 72 -15.57 4.01 -9.06
C PRO A 72 -14.09 3.78 -8.71
N THR A 73 -13.73 3.96 -7.44
CA THR A 73 -12.40 3.63 -6.92
C THR A 73 -12.09 2.15 -7.04
N LEU A 74 -13.04 1.26 -6.72
CA LEU A 74 -12.85 -0.19 -6.83
C LEU A 74 -12.59 -0.61 -8.29
N LEU A 75 -13.38 -0.06 -9.22
CA LEU A 75 -13.21 -0.31 -10.66
C LEU A 75 -11.85 0.19 -11.16
N THR A 76 -11.45 1.39 -10.72
CA THR A 76 -10.13 1.96 -11.04
C THR A 76 -9.00 1.08 -10.48
N LEU A 77 -9.13 0.64 -9.23
CA LEU A 77 -8.15 -0.22 -8.56
C LEU A 77 -7.94 -1.54 -9.31
N ARG A 78 -9.02 -2.21 -9.70
CA ARG A 78 -8.95 -3.44 -10.53
C ARG A 78 -8.13 -3.23 -11.81
N ARG A 79 -8.19 -2.03 -12.40
CA ARG A 79 -7.46 -1.70 -13.61
C ARG A 79 -5.99 -1.36 -13.38
N ILE A 80 -5.66 -0.67 -12.29
CA ILE A 80 -4.27 -0.23 -12.02
C ILE A 80 -3.42 -1.31 -11.35
N LEU A 81 -4.02 -2.25 -10.61
CA LEU A 81 -3.29 -3.27 -9.85
C LEU A 81 -2.32 -4.11 -10.68
N PRO A 82 -2.68 -4.63 -11.88
CA PRO A 82 -1.75 -5.38 -12.71
C PRO A 82 -0.50 -4.56 -13.08
N VAL A 83 -0.70 -3.28 -13.41
CA VAL A 83 0.38 -2.37 -13.78
C VAL A 83 1.28 -2.06 -12.59
N LEU A 84 0.70 -1.79 -11.41
CA LEU A 84 1.49 -1.58 -10.19
C LEU A 84 2.30 -2.82 -9.80
N ASN A 85 1.74 -4.01 -9.99
CA ASN A 85 2.46 -5.26 -9.78
C ASN A 85 3.64 -5.39 -10.76
N GLN A 86 3.44 -5.06 -12.03
CA GLN A 86 4.50 -5.06 -13.04
C GLN A 86 5.62 -4.08 -12.68
N VAL A 87 5.29 -2.84 -12.31
CA VAL A 87 6.25 -1.82 -11.83
C VAL A 87 7.05 -2.36 -10.65
N THR A 88 6.37 -2.96 -9.67
CA THR A 88 7.00 -3.51 -8.46
C THR A 88 7.99 -4.60 -8.80
N ASN A 89 7.65 -5.51 -9.72
CA ASN A 89 8.53 -6.61 -10.11
C ASN A 89 9.76 -6.16 -10.91
N GLN A 90 9.60 -5.16 -11.80
CA GLN A 90 10.70 -4.67 -12.65
C GLN A 90 11.63 -3.69 -11.93
N HIS A 91 11.11 -2.94 -10.95
CA HIS A 91 11.86 -1.89 -10.24
C HIS A 91 11.88 -2.10 -8.72
N SER A 92 11.94 -3.37 -8.29
CA SER A 92 11.95 -3.77 -6.87
C SER A 92 13.12 -3.22 -6.06
N SER A 93 14.21 -2.84 -6.73
CA SER A 93 15.41 -2.25 -6.13
C SER A 93 15.40 -0.72 -6.03
N ASP A 94 14.41 -0.04 -6.63
CA ASP A 94 14.34 1.42 -6.62
C ASP A 94 13.45 1.92 -5.46
N PRO A 95 14.02 2.50 -4.39
CA PRO A 95 13.26 2.89 -3.21
C PRO A 95 12.21 3.97 -3.50
N SER A 96 12.49 4.88 -4.44
CA SER A 96 11.54 5.96 -4.78
C SER A 96 10.31 5.40 -5.50
N ILE A 97 10.51 4.44 -6.40
CA ILE A 97 9.41 3.79 -7.13
C ILE A 97 8.57 2.95 -6.17
N ILE A 98 9.21 2.12 -5.34
CA ILE A 98 8.52 1.30 -4.35
C ILE A 98 7.69 2.15 -3.37
N GLN A 99 8.26 3.26 -2.89
CA GLN A 99 7.55 4.18 -2.02
C GLN A 99 6.31 4.79 -2.70
N GLU A 100 6.43 5.20 -3.97
CA GLU A 100 5.30 5.78 -4.72
C GLU A 100 4.21 4.74 -5.01
N VAL A 101 4.57 3.49 -5.29
CA VAL A 101 3.59 2.37 -5.42
C VAL A 101 2.83 2.19 -4.11
N CYS A 102 3.53 2.13 -2.97
CA CYS A 102 2.89 2.00 -1.66
C CYS A 102 1.96 3.18 -1.36
N ASN A 103 2.38 4.41 -1.66
CA ASN A 103 1.57 5.62 -1.48
C ASN A 103 0.33 5.64 -2.39
N CYS A 104 0.45 5.15 -3.62
CA CYS A 104 -0.67 5.02 -4.55
C CYS A 104 -1.72 4.05 -4.01
N LEU A 105 -1.30 2.86 -3.56
CA LEU A 105 -2.19 1.88 -2.94
C LEU A 105 -2.83 2.42 -1.66
N LYS A 106 -2.05 3.06 -0.78
CA LYS A 106 -2.51 3.71 0.46
C LYS A 106 -3.63 4.71 0.18
N SER A 107 -3.42 5.59 -0.80
CA SER A 107 -4.41 6.59 -1.22
C SER A 107 -5.70 5.97 -1.76
N SER A 108 -5.58 4.82 -2.42
CA SER A 108 -6.70 4.12 -3.05
C SER A 108 -7.50 3.27 -2.06
N VAL A 109 -6.85 2.71 -1.05
CA VAL A 109 -7.47 1.85 -0.04
C VAL A 109 -8.35 2.66 0.92
N LEU A 110 -8.01 3.91 1.21
CA LEU A 110 -8.85 4.78 2.05
C LEU A 110 -10.25 5.05 1.47
N SER A 111 -10.40 4.93 0.15
CA SER A 111 -11.69 5.08 -0.54
C SER A 111 -12.36 3.74 -0.86
N LEU A 112 -11.80 2.61 -0.43
CA LEU A 112 -12.45 1.30 -0.48
C LEU A 112 -13.42 1.14 0.71
N MET A 113 -14.65 0.72 0.41
CA MET A 113 -15.68 0.31 1.38
C MET A 113 -15.98 -1.20 1.25
N GLU A 114 -17.10 -1.66 1.81
CA GLU A 114 -17.57 -3.05 2.05
C GLU A 114 -17.51 -4.08 0.88
N ARG A 115 -16.94 -3.75 -0.29
CA ARG A 115 -16.87 -4.62 -1.50
C ARG A 115 -15.45 -4.78 -2.06
N SER A 116 -14.44 -4.80 -1.20
CA SER A 116 -13.02 -4.83 -1.58
C SER A 116 -12.42 -6.23 -1.76
N ASP A 117 -13.17 -7.30 -1.56
CA ASP A 117 -12.62 -8.67 -1.49
C ASP A 117 -11.80 -9.04 -2.73
N SER A 118 -12.31 -8.71 -3.92
CA SER A 118 -11.62 -9.00 -5.20
C SER A 118 -10.29 -8.28 -5.41
N VAL A 119 -10.01 -7.21 -4.67
CA VAL A 119 -8.78 -6.40 -4.82
C VAL A 119 -7.85 -6.53 -3.62
N LEU A 120 -8.32 -7.07 -2.50
CA LEU A 120 -7.56 -7.12 -1.26
C LEU A 120 -6.30 -7.97 -1.39
N GLU A 121 -6.43 -9.20 -1.88
CA GLU A 121 -5.30 -10.12 -2.05
C GLU A 121 -4.23 -9.56 -3.00
N PRO A 122 -4.56 -9.03 -4.19
CA PRO A 122 -3.58 -8.32 -5.02
C PRO A 122 -2.85 -7.17 -4.30
N ILE A 123 -3.57 -6.35 -3.52
CA ILE A 123 -2.97 -5.24 -2.77
C ILE A 123 -1.99 -5.78 -1.74
N VAL A 124 -2.37 -6.82 -1.00
CA VAL A 124 -1.53 -7.47 0.01
C VAL A 124 -0.27 -8.06 -0.63
N ASN A 125 -0.41 -8.73 -1.77
CA ASN A 125 0.72 -9.33 -2.49
C ASN A 125 1.71 -8.28 -2.98
N ILE A 126 1.23 -7.17 -3.57
CA ILE A 126 2.10 -6.06 -3.99
C ILE A 126 2.78 -5.43 -2.77
N THR A 127 2.03 -5.17 -1.69
CA THR A 127 2.58 -4.60 -0.44
C THR A 127 3.68 -5.48 0.13
N LEU A 128 3.47 -6.79 0.13
CA LEU A 128 4.45 -7.76 0.62
C LEU A 128 5.68 -7.80 -0.28
N ALA A 129 5.50 -7.80 -1.61
CA ALA A 129 6.61 -7.75 -2.56
C ALA A 129 7.46 -6.49 -2.35
N CYS A 130 6.82 -5.31 -2.26
CA CYS A 130 7.48 -4.04 -1.96
C CYS A 130 8.33 -4.10 -0.68
N TYR A 131 7.76 -4.64 0.41
CA TYR A 131 8.43 -4.64 1.71
C TYR A 131 9.54 -5.69 1.83
N THR A 132 9.34 -6.87 1.23
CA THR A 132 10.32 -7.97 1.32
C THR A 132 11.57 -7.70 0.50
N THR A 133 11.45 -7.02 -0.64
CA THR A 133 12.61 -6.63 -1.46
C THR A 133 13.28 -5.36 -0.93
N GLN A 134 12.48 -4.36 -0.53
CA GLN A 134 12.96 -3.05 -0.10
C GLN A 134 12.18 -2.59 1.13
N PRO A 135 12.56 -3.00 2.36
CA PRO A 135 11.90 -2.57 3.58
C PRO A 135 11.81 -1.04 3.65
N ASN A 136 10.59 -0.53 3.84
CA ASN A 136 10.30 0.91 3.80
C ASN A 136 9.09 1.27 4.66
N THR A 137 9.03 2.51 5.12
CA THR A 137 7.96 3.01 6.00
C THR A 137 6.61 3.13 5.29
N ALA A 138 6.58 3.37 3.98
CA ALA A 138 5.32 3.51 3.22
C ALA A 138 4.52 2.20 3.14
N ALA A 139 5.19 1.06 3.01
CA ALA A 139 4.55 -0.26 3.05
C ALA A 139 4.00 -0.60 4.44
N LEU A 140 4.70 -0.20 5.52
CA LEU A 140 4.21 -0.35 6.90
C LEU A 140 2.97 0.51 7.15
N ASP A 141 2.97 1.73 6.65
CA ASP A 141 1.83 2.65 6.70
C ASP A 141 0.62 2.11 5.94
N LEU A 142 0.83 1.55 4.74
CA LEU A 142 -0.21 0.88 3.96
C LEU A 142 -0.76 -0.33 4.73
N THR A 143 0.11 -1.16 5.30
CA THR A 143 -0.27 -2.31 6.13
C THR A 143 -1.12 -1.89 7.31
N LYS A 144 -0.75 -0.80 7.99
CA LYS A 144 -1.54 -0.23 9.08
C LYS A 144 -2.95 0.13 8.60
N GLN A 145 -3.09 0.77 7.45
CA GLN A 145 -4.41 1.13 6.91
C GLN A 145 -5.23 -0.09 6.55
N LEU A 146 -4.63 -1.08 5.87
CA LEU A 146 -5.28 -2.35 5.54
C LEU A 146 -5.78 -3.07 6.80
N PHE A 147 -4.98 -3.08 7.87
CA PHE A 147 -5.38 -3.63 9.16
C PHE A 147 -6.56 -2.88 9.79
N LEU A 148 -6.54 -1.55 9.78
CA LEU A 148 -7.61 -0.76 10.36
C LEU A 148 -8.94 -0.95 9.61
N LEU A 149 -8.91 -1.15 8.30
CA LEU A 149 -10.10 -1.30 7.46
C LEU A 149 -10.62 -2.74 7.40
N PHE A 150 -9.73 -3.73 7.32
CA PHE A 150 -10.10 -5.12 7.00
C PHE A 150 -9.70 -6.14 8.07
N GLY A 151 -8.89 -5.75 9.06
CA GLY A 151 -8.34 -6.70 10.04
C GLY A 151 -9.39 -7.38 10.92
N LYS A 152 -10.57 -6.77 11.11
CA LYS A 152 -11.68 -7.33 11.92
C LYS A 152 -12.73 -8.08 11.09
N ASN A 153 -12.64 -8.02 9.77
CA ASN A 153 -13.68 -8.56 8.90
C ASN A 153 -13.50 -10.08 8.74
N PRO A 154 -14.57 -10.87 8.86
CA PRO A 154 -14.49 -12.32 8.63
C PRO A 154 -14.07 -12.59 7.17
N GLY A 155 -13.07 -13.46 6.98
CA GLY A 155 -12.46 -13.74 5.68
C GLY A 155 -11.23 -12.87 5.39
N SER A 156 -11.41 -11.55 5.23
CA SER A 156 -10.30 -10.63 4.91
C SER A 156 -9.29 -10.47 6.05
N GLY A 157 -9.71 -10.65 7.30
CA GLY A 157 -8.83 -10.58 8.47
C GLY A 157 -7.67 -11.57 8.43
N GLU A 158 -7.87 -12.79 7.93
CA GLU A 158 -6.80 -13.81 7.83
C GLU A 158 -5.70 -13.39 6.87
N ILE A 159 -6.07 -12.81 5.73
CA ILE A 159 -5.13 -12.30 4.71
C ILE A 159 -4.28 -11.18 5.33
N ILE A 160 -4.90 -10.26 6.07
CA ILE A 160 -4.18 -9.16 6.72
C ILE A 160 -3.28 -9.65 7.85
N ILE A 161 -3.73 -10.63 8.64
CA ILE A 161 -2.89 -11.24 9.68
C ILE A 161 -1.66 -11.90 9.04
N GLY A 162 -1.83 -12.58 7.91
CA GLY A 162 -0.73 -13.12 7.10
C GLY A 162 0.27 -12.04 6.66
N LEU A 163 -0.23 -10.90 6.18
CA LEU A 163 0.62 -9.75 5.82
C LEU A 163 1.44 -9.23 7.00
N VAL A 164 0.79 -8.99 8.16
CA VAL A 164 1.47 -8.51 9.37
C VAL A 164 2.52 -9.51 9.85
N ARG A 165 2.22 -10.82 9.81
CA ARG A 165 3.17 -11.88 10.15
C ARG A 165 4.42 -11.82 9.28
N SER A 166 4.24 -11.76 7.96
CA SER A 166 5.38 -11.70 7.02
C SER A 166 6.22 -10.44 7.22
N ILE A 167 5.58 -9.28 7.40
CA ILE A 167 6.26 -8.02 7.72
C ILE A 167 7.07 -8.14 9.02
N SER A 168 6.50 -8.77 10.03
CA SER A 168 7.17 -8.95 11.33
C SER A 168 8.42 -9.81 11.19
N VAL A 169 8.32 -10.93 10.48
CA VAL A 169 9.46 -11.81 10.18
C VAL A 169 10.55 -11.06 9.40
N THR A 170 10.18 -10.33 8.35
CA THR A 170 11.13 -9.55 7.54
C THR A 170 11.84 -8.47 8.39
N THR A 171 11.10 -7.73 9.20
CA THR A 171 11.65 -6.66 10.05
C THR A 171 12.58 -7.22 11.13
N MET A 172 12.18 -8.31 11.78
CA MET A 172 13.01 -8.97 12.78
C MET A 172 14.32 -9.49 12.15
N THR A 173 14.24 -10.14 10.98
CA THR A 173 15.41 -10.63 10.25
C THR A 173 16.35 -9.49 9.85
N LEU A 174 15.80 -8.35 9.42
CA LEU A 174 16.57 -7.15 9.07
C LEU A 174 17.43 -6.65 10.24
N VAL A 175 16.85 -6.60 11.45
CA VAL A 175 17.56 -6.17 12.66
C VAL A 175 18.57 -7.20 13.13
N MET A 176 18.22 -8.49 13.12
CA MET A 176 19.15 -9.56 13.53
C MET A 176 20.39 -9.65 12.62
N ASN A 177 20.28 -9.23 11.36
CA ASN A 177 21.39 -9.17 10.42
C ASN A 177 22.26 -7.90 10.55
N ASN A 178 22.21 -7.19 11.69
CA ASN A 178 22.97 -5.97 11.99
C ASN A 178 22.76 -4.78 11.01
N LYS A 179 21.68 -4.78 10.23
CA LYS A 179 21.27 -3.62 9.40
C LYS A 179 20.36 -2.64 10.16
N ALA A 180 20.31 -2.78 11.47
CA ALA A 180 19.35 -2.08 12.31
C ALA A 180 19.58 -0.57 12.40
N SER A 181 20.85 -0.12 12.38
CA SER A 181 21.17 1.31 12.36
C SER A 181 20.76 2.01 11.05
N GLU A 182 20.85 1.30 9.92
CA GLU A 182 20.45 1.82 8.61
C GLU A 182 18.93 1.80 8.40
N ALA A 183 18.21 0.99 9.19
CA ALA A 183 16.77 0.78 9.09
C ALA A 183 16.00 1.27 10.34
N SER A 184 16.56 2.21 11.09
CA SER A 184 15.98 2.70 12.35
C SER A 184 14.60 3.32 12.16
N ASP A 185 14.37 4.01 11.04
CA ASP A 185 13.07 4.55 10.63
C ASP A 185 12.03 3.45 10.36
N VAL A 186 12.43 2.38 9.68
CA VAL A 186 11.60 1.20 9.41
C VAL A 186 11.26 0.48 10.72
N VAL A 187 12.23 0.30 11.61
CA VAL A 187 12.02 -0.31 12.94
C VAL A 187 11.05 0.53 13.77
N GLN A 188 11.21 1.85 13.79
CA GLN A 188 10.30 2.76 14.48
C GLN A 188 8.88 2.68 13.89
N ALA A 189 8.74 2.72 12.57
CA ALA A 189 7.44 2.59 11.90
C ALA A 189 6.79 1.23 12.18
N TYR A 190 7.57 0.14 12.28
CA TYR A 190 7.06 -1.18 12.64
C TYR A 190 6.54 -1.23 14.08
N TYR A 191 7.22 -0.58 15.04
CA TYR A 191 6.68 -0.45 16.40
C TYR A 191 5.41 0.37 16.43
N GLN A 192 5.31 1.43 15.61
CA GLN A 192 4.07 2.20 15.49
C GLN A 192 2.94 1.33 14.93
N LEU A 193 3.19 0.52 13.89
CA LEU A 193 2.23 -0.46 13.37
C LEU A 193 1.77 -1.42 14.47
N SER A 194 2.72 -2.05 15.16
CA SER A 194 2.45 -3.01 16.25
C SER A 194 1.61 -2.40 17.36
N ASN A 195 1.95 -1.18 17.80
CA ASN A 195 1.19 -0.44 18.82
C ASN A 195 -0.25 -0.13 18.36
N ASN A 196 -0.44 0.22 17.08
CA ASN A 196 -1.78 0.47 16.54
C ASN A 196 -2.63 -0.81 16.52
N ILE A 197 -2.04 -1.95 16.16
CA ILE A 197 -2.70 -3.26 16.17
C ILE A 197 -3.12 -3.60 17.61
N VAL A 198 -2.18 -3.54 18.55
CA VAL A 198 -2.44 -3.84 19.98
C VAL A 198 -3.54 -2.95 20.53
N LYS A 199 -3.51 -1.64 20.26
CA LYS A 199 -4.54 -0.70 20.77
C LYS A 199 -5.93 -0.95 20.19
N LYS A 200 -6.04 -1.40 18.93
CA LYS A 200 -7.34 -1.52 18.23
C LYS A 200 -7.94 -2.91 18.30
N SER A 201 -7.09 -3.94 18.35
CA SER A 201 -7.47 -5.35 18.37
C SER A 201 -6.37 -6.19 19.06
N PRO A 202 -6.25 -6.15 20.39
CA PRO A 202 -5.21 -6.88 21.12
C PRO A 202 -5.18 -8.38 20.79
N SER A 203 -6.34 -9.01 20.59
CA SER A 203 -6.43 -10.43 20.27
C SER A 203 -5.79 -10.80 18.92
N LEU A 204 -5.70 -9.87 17.97
CA LEU A 204 -5.21 -10.15 16.62
C LEU A 204 -3.67 -10.11 16.54
N ILE A 205 -2.98 -9.40 17.44
CA ILE A 205 -1.51 -9.35 17.40
C ILE A 205 -0.90 -10.73 17.63
N HIS A 206 -1.50 -11.52 18.54
CA HIS A 206 -1.05 -12.86 18.89
C HIS A 206 -1.17 -13.84 17.72
N LEU A 207 -2.09 -13.58 16.79
CA LEU A 207 -2.24 -14.37 15.57
C LEU A 207 -1.17 -14.03 14.53
N ALA A 208 -0.68 -12.79 14.54
CA ALA A 208 0.33 -12.32 13.61
C ALA A 208 1.76 -12.58 14.09
N VAL A 209 2.04 -12.40 15.39
CA VAL A 209 3.41 -12.42 15.95
C VAL A 209 3.43 -13.13 17.30
N ASP A 210 4.43 -13.99 17.52
CA ASP A 210 4.70 -14.55 18.86
C ASP A 210 5.13 -13.42 19.82
N PRO A 211 4.37 -13.19 20.91
CA PRO A 211 4.71 -12.16 21.91
C PRO A 211 6.13 -12.30 22.47
N SER A 212 6.62 -13.53 22.61
CA SER A 212 7.96 -13.79 23.13
C SER A 212 9.04 -13.28 22.18
N GLN A 213 8.84 -13.47 20.87
CA GLN A 213 9.73 -12.94 19.85
C GLN A 213 9.65 -11.43 19.76
N LEU A 214 8.43 -10.87 19.81
CA LEU A 214 8.22 -9.43 19.80
C LEU A 214 8.91 -8.74 20.99
N PHE A 215 8.84 -9.36 22.19
CA PHE A 215 9.52 -8.86 23.38
C PHE A 215 11.04 -8.90 23.26
N LYS A 216 11.60 -10.02 22.78
CA LYS A 216 13.06 -10.12 22.51
C LYS A 216 13.51 -9.07 21.50
N PHE A 217 12.77 -8.92 20.41
CA PHE A 217 13.02 -7.90 19.40
C PHE A 217 12.97 -6.48 19.98
N ALA A 218 11.99 -6.19 20.85
CA ALA A 218 11.89 -4.93 21.60
C ALA A 218 13.13 -4.66 22.46
N THR A 219 13.59 -5.65 23.23
CA THR A 219 14.78 -5.49 24.08
C THR A 219 16.05 -5.23 23.28
N ILE A 220 16.22 -5.89 22.12
CA ILE A 220 17.37 -5.67 21.23
C ILE A 220 17.29 -4.28 20.59
N SER A 221 16.08 -3.83 20.24
CA SER A 221 15.89 -2.52 19.62
C SER A 221 16.20 -1.34 20.56
N LEU A 222 16.06 -1.51 21.88
CA LEU A 222 16.46 -0.50 22.87
C LEU A 222 17.97 -0.26 22.92
N LEU A 223 18.77 -1.20 22.38
CA LEU A 223 20.23 -1.09 22.31
C LEU A 223 20.71 -0.45 21.00
N LEU A 224 19.79 -0.16 20.08
CA LEU A 224 20.15 0.47 18.81
C LEU A 224 20.50 1.94 19.03
N PRO A 225 21.53 2.46 18.36
CA PRO A 225 21.80 3.89 18.38
C PRO A 225 20.59 4.61 17.77
N GLU A 226 19.93 5.46 18.56
CA GLU A 226 18.92 6.37 18.03
C GLU A 226 19.59 7.26 16.98
N ASN A 227 18.98 7.40 15.80
CA ASN A 227 19.42 8.45 14.88
C ASN A 227 19.26 9.78 15.63
N GLY A 228 20.40 10.41 15.93
CA GLY A 228 20.45 11.71 16.58
C GLY A 228 19.52 12.68 15.85
N THR A 229 18.62 13.28 16.63
CA THR A 229 17.89 14.50 16.24
C THR A 229 18.84 15.59 15.78
#